data_AF-A0A967VVZ0-F1
#
_entry.id   AF-A0A967VVZ0-F1
#
_cell.length_a   1.000
_cell.length_b   1.000
_cell.length_c   1.000
_cell.angle_alpha   90.00
_cell.angle_beta   90.00
_cell.angle_gamma   90.00
#
_symmetry.space_group_name_H-M   'P 1'
#
loop_
_entity.id
_entity.type
_entity.pdbx_description
1 polymer ?
#
loop_
_entity_poly.entity_id
_entity_poly.type
_entity_poly.pdbx_seq_one_letter_code
_entity_poly.pdbx_strand_id
1 'polypeptide(L)'
;MSHRTIALGLVLLVGTAACADDNGPVEPLATVAADQAPEPGVNFSSGIPATFGSALRLDTEAKEVDLPLFRGEGPEGGDVYYILTESSDFEDAVRRGINWAPKLTNALGTPAVQVVTVVDQGGEPSTFNRGNPVVQFAGTVDFTPVHSVTPGPDGFPPAAAQAGSVADDYYTPLFTAGDGIVYNAPHVANSTGVHDDVLGMDTRARGRMIVTLRLVDGFYEDDRVLYINTEASDPLVAALESATFTPRLAYAPAAGDRDPATSSRESIIPVVNGPRGVDNPERQGLQSAVLGEGDPLNIIREEQECGDPTDCSALLYSPLWDIHPVVWTQAAIDAGLRERLTHHRDVIDLYRDGYLVSPPIAAGPANPLLGDILALGVVVNCPNLFVELGEEDDEE
;
A
#
# COMPACT_ATOMS: atom_id res chain seq x y z
N MET A 1 -55.41 16.14 -40.81
CA MET A 1 -55.65 14.84 -41.47
C MET A 1 -54.98 13.77 -40.63
N SER A 2 -55.75 12.73 -40.31
CA SER A 2 -55.49 11.70 -39.30
C SER A 2 -54.82 10.48 -39.92
N HIS A 3 -53.82 9.88 -39.25
CA HIS A 3 -53.40 8.48 -39.44
C HIS A 3 -52.95 7.96 -38.06
N ARG A 4 -53.79 7.24 -37.29
CA ARG A 4 -54.19 5.82 -37.33
C ARG A 4 -53.05 4.80 -37.11
N THR A 5 -53.04 4.29 -35.89
CA THR A 5 -52.49 3.02 -35.41
C THR A 5 -53.06 1.82 -36.17
N ILE A 6 -52.24 0.81 -36.50
CA ILE A 6 -52.66 -0.59 -36.70
C ILE A 6 -51.55 -1.51 -36.16
N ALA A 7 -51.95 -2.39 -35.23
CA ALA A 7 -51.20 -3.53 -34.74
C ALA A 7 -51.31 -4.71 -35.72
N LEU A 8 -50.29 -5.56 -35.78
CA LEU A 8 -50.38 -6.89 -36.35
C LEU A 8 -49.66 -7.88 -35.43
N GLY A 9 -50.43 -8.78 -34.82
CA GLY A 9 -49.92 -10.01 -34.25
C GLY A 9 -50.17 -11.17 -35.21
N LEU A 10 -49.30 -12.18 -35.20
CA LEU A 10 -49.68 -13.53 -35.59
C LEU A 10 -48.85 -14.57 -34.81
N VAL A 11 -49.59 -15.56 -34.34
CA VAL A 11 -49.24 -16.70 -33.48
C VAL A 11 -48.92 -17.93 -34.35
N LEU A 12 -48.23 -18.94 -33.77
CA LEU A 12 -48.26 -20.41 -34.00
C LEU A 12 -46.82 -21.00 -34.08
N LEU A 13 -46.45 -22.18 -33.55
CA LEU A 13 -47.11 -23.24 -32.79
C LEU A 13 -46.04 -24.12 -32.11
N VAL A 14 -46.49 -24.84 -31.09
CA VAL A 14 -45.90 -25.86 -30.19
C VAL A 14 -45.11 -27.00 -30.84
N GLY A 15 -44.09 -27.50 -30.13
CA GLY A 15 -43.54 -28.85 -30.27
C GLY A 15 -42.57 -29.21 -29.14
N THR A 16 -43.06 -29.91 -28.11
CA THR A 16 -42.28 -30.45 -26.98
C THR A 16 -41.65 -31.80 -27.30
N ALA A 17 -40.38 -32.00 -26.91
CA ALA A 17 -39.82 -33.29 -26.54
C ALA A 17 -38.72 -33.08 -25.48
N ALA A 18 -38.91 -33.69 -24.31
CA ALA A 18 -37.97 -33.83 -23.19
C ALA A 18 -37.00 -35.02 -23.47
N CYS A 19 -35.93 -35.36 -22.75
CA CYS A 19 -35.38 -35.05 -21.43
C CYS A 19 -33.84 -35.24 -21.50
N ALA A 20 -33.08 -34.59 -20.61
CA ALA A 20 -32.11 -35.27 -19.73
C ALA A 20 -31.52 -34.23 -18.75
N ASP A 21 -31.93 -34.36 -17.50
CA ASP A 21 -31.31 -33.73 -16.33
C ASP A 21 -29.87 -34.23 -16.17
N ASP A 22 -28.95 -33.31 -15.88
CA ASP A 22 -27.76 -33.63 -15.08
C ASP A 22 -27.58 -32.53 -14.02
N ASN A 23 -28.52 -32.54 -13.07
CA ASN A 23 -28.39 -31.84 -11.80
C ASN A 23 -27.47 -32.67 -10.89
N GLY A 24 -26.15 -32.46 -11.02
CA GLY A 24 -25.25 -32.68 -9.90
C GLY A 24 -25.56 -31.65 -8.81
N PRO A 25 -25.56 -32.00 -7.52
CA PRO A 25 -25.77 -31.03 -6.46
C PRO A 25 -24.61 -30.03 -6.49
N VAL A 26 -24.91 -28.78 -6.87
CA VAL A 26 -24.02 -27.67 -6.55
C VAL A 26 -24.16 -27.49 -5.05
N GLU A 27 -23.14 -27.88 -4.29
CA GLU A 27 -23.12 -27.61 -2.85
C GLU A 27 -23.31 -26.10 -2.64
N PRO A 28 -24.17 -25.69 -1.70
CA PRO A 28 -24.33 -24.29 -1.41
C PRO A 28 -22.99 -23.74 -0.92
N LEU A 29 -22.47 -22.72 -1.61
CA LEU A 29 -21.40 -21.86 -1.13
C LEU A 29 -21.66 -21.54 0.34
N ALA A 30 -20.75 -21.99 1.20
CA ALA A 30 -20.81 -21.73 2.63
C ALA A 30 -20.93 -20.22 2.83
N THR A 31 -22.11 -19.79 3.25
CA THR A 31 -22.38 -18.41 3.62
C THR A 31 -21.62 -18.15 4.91
N VAL A 32 -20.41 -17.59 4.82
CA VAL A 32 -19.74 -17.06 6.01
C VAL A 32 -20.55 -15.86 6.46
N ALA A 33 -21.25 -16.01 7.58
CA ALA A 33 -22.03 -14.95 8.19
C ALA A 33 -21.10 -13.79 8.56
N ALA A 34 -21.22 -12.70 7.80
CA ALA A 34 -20.61 -11.42 8.12
C ALA A 34 -21.41 -10.74 9.25
N ASP A 35 -21.33 -11.26 10.47
CA ASP A 35 -21.68 -10.52 11.70
C ASP A 35 -21.26 -11.33 12.95
N GLN A 36 -19.97 -11.37 13.26
CA GLN A 36 -19.52 -11.59 14.64
C GLN A 36 -18.27 -10.75 14.87
N ALA A 37 -18.35 -9.77 15.78
CA ALA A 37 -17.17 -9.32 16.49
C ALA A 37 -16.47 -10.56 17.09
N PRO A 38 -15.13 -10.63 17.13
CA PRO A 38 -14.45 -11.78 17.70
C PRO A 38 -14.97 -12.06 19.11
N GLU A 39 -15.41 -13.29 19.33
CA GLU A 39 -15.87 -13.78 20.64
C GLU A 39 -14.80 -13.47 21.71
N PRO A 40 -15.17 -12.97 22.90
CA PRO A 40 -14.20 -12.72 23.95
C PRO A 40 -13.66 -14.07 24.44
N GLY A 41 -12.45 -14.42 24.01
CA GLY A 41 -11.82 -15.70 24.34
C GLY A 41 -10.94 -16.32 23.25
N VAL A 42 -10.74 -15.67 22.10
CA VAL A 42 -9.68 -16.10 21.17
C VAL A 42 -8.32 -15.82 21.82
N ASN A 43 -7.59 -16.88 22.12
CA ASN A 43 -6.23 -16.81 22.65
C ASN A 43 -5.30 -16.46 21.47
N PHE A 44 -4.96 -15.18 21.29
CA PHE A 44 -4.05 -14.71 20.24
C PHE A 44 -2.59 -14.98 20.60
N SER A 45 -2.24 -16.26 20.85
CA SER A 45 -0.84 -16.68 20.98
C SER A 45 -0.14 -16.86 19.63
N SER A 46 -0.74 -16.37 18.54
CA SER A 46 -0.24 -16.43 17.18
C SER A 46 -0.46 -15.04 16.60
N GLY A 47 0.59 -14.24 16.50
CA GLY A 47 0.52 -12.84 16.07
C GLY A 47 0.18 -12.62 14.60
N ILE A 48 0.75 -11.57 14.02
CA ILE A 48 0.42 -10.99 12.72
C ILE A 48 0.76 -12.00 11.61
N PRO A 49 -0.23 -12.46 10.83
CA PRO A 49 0.00 -13.39 9.74
C PRO A 49 0.70 -12.70 8.55
N ALA A 50 1.36 -13.47 7.68
CA ALA A 50 1.97 -13.00 6.42
C ALA A 50 0.98 -12.41 5.39
N THR A 51 -0.29 -12.32 5.75
CA THR A 51 -1.37 -11.70 4.99
C THR A 51 -2.00 -10.61 5.84
N PHE A 52 -2.37 -9.49 5.24
CA PHE A 52 -3.03 -8.40 5.95
C PHE A 52 -4.37 -8.85 6.54
N GLY A 53 -4.43 -9.05 7.87
CA GLY A 53 -5.55 -9.70 8.54
C GLY A 53 -6.92 -9.03 8.34
N SER A 54 -6.94 -7.73 8.05
CA SER A 54 -8.17 -6.96 7.79
C SER A 54 -8.61 -6.98 6.33
N ALA A 55 -7.82 -7.54 5.42
CA ALA A 55 -8.20 -7.67 4.02
C ALA A 55 -9.46 -8.54 3.91
N LEU A 56 -10.47 -8.04 3.21
CA LEU A 56 -11.72 -8.76 2.96
C LEU A 56 -11.56 -9.73 1.77
N ARG A 57 -10.67 -9.38 0.85
CA ARG A 57 -10.20 -10.20 -0.28
C ARG A 57 -8.78 -9.77 -0.61
N LEU A 58 -7.93 -10.74 -0.90
CA LEU A 58 -6.61 -10.54 -1.47
C LEU A 58 -6.50 -11.43 -2.72
N ASP A 59 -6.28 -10.82 -3.87
CA ASP A 59 -6.06 -11.51 -5.14
C ASP A 59 -4.63 -11.21 -5.61
N THR A 60 -3.72 -12.14 -5.32
CA THR A 60 -2.30 -11.98 -5.60
C THR A 60 -1.97 -12.10 -7.08
N GLU A 61 -2.85 -12.71 -7.88
CA GLU A 61 -2.69 -12.85 -9.34
C GLU A 61 -3.20 -11.61 -10.07
N ALA A 62 -4.39 -11.13 -9.71
CA ALA A 62 -4.94 -9.88 -10.24
C ALA A 62 -4.25 -8.63 -9.67
N LYS A 63 -3.49 -8.78 -8.58
CA LYS A 63 -2.87 -7.70 -7.80
C LYS A 63 -3.91 -6.71 -7.29
N GLU A 64 -4.93 -7.23 -6.61
CA GLU A 64 -6.01 -6.43 -6.04
C GLU A 64 -6.24 -6.80 -4.57
N VAL A 65 -6.58 -5.80 -3.76
CA VAL A 65 -7.01 -6.01 -2.38
C VAL A 65 -8.30 -5.26 -2.09
N ASP A 66 -9.25 -5.92 -1.43
CA ASP A 66 -10.46 -5.29 -0.90
C ASP A 66 -10.25 -4.98 0.58
N LEU A 67 -10.22 -3.71 0.94
CA LEU A 67 -10.02 -3.26 2.32
C LEU A 67 -11.30 -2.66 2.93
N PRO A 68 -11.47 -2.77 4.26
CA PRO A 68 -12.44 -1.99 5.00
C PRO A 68 -12.28 -0.49 4.74
N LEU A 69 -13.35 0.16 4.32
CA LEU A 69 -13.38 1.61 4.13
C LEU A 69 -14.03 2.28 5.35
N PHE A 70 -13.38 3.32 5.84
CA PHE A 70 -13.85 4.17 6.92
C PHE A 70 -14.34 5.50 6.38
N ARG A 71 -15.22 6.16 7.12
CA ARG A 71 -15.69 7.52 6.83
C ARG A 71 -15.26 8.44 7.96
N GLY A 72 -14.75 9.61 7.62
CA GLY A 72 -14.43 10.69 8.53
C GLY A 72 -14.87 12.02 7.92
N GLU A 73 -14.42 13.10 8.54
CA GLU A 73 -14.72 14.46 8.13
C GLU A 73 -13.41 15.23 7.90
N GLY A 74 -13.31 15.90 6.76
CA GLY A 74 -12.20 16.80 6.45
C GLY A 74 -12.36 18.18 7.14
N PRO A 75 -11.37 19.07 7.01
CA PRO A 75 -11.33 20.35 7.72
C PRO A 75 -12.50 21.30 7.42
N GLU A 76 -13.18 21.13 6.28
CA GLU A 76 -14.35 21.94 5.88
C GLU A 76 -15.70 21.25 6.18
N GLY A 77 -15.72 20.16 6.94
CA GLY A 77 -16.94 19.41 7.26
C GLY A 77 -17.39 18.44 6.16
N GLY A 78 -16.58 18.26 5.11
CA GLY A 78 -16.87 17.35 4.01
C GLY A 78 -16.47 15.91 4.33
N ASP A 79 -17.19 14.95 3.73
CA ASP A 79 -16.85 13.53 3.88
C ASP A 79 -15.46 13.21 3.31
N VAL A 80 -14.69 12.48 4.10
CA VAL A 80 -13.45 11.83 3.68
C VAL A 80 -13.60 10.33 3.88
N TYR A 81 -13.12 9.56 2.92
CA TYR A 81 -13.03 8.11 3.00
C TYR A 81 -11.57 7.69 3.07
N TYR A 82 -11.25 6.82 4.02
CA TYR A 82 -9.88 6.39 4.29
C TYR A 82 -9.83 4.90 4.63
N ILE A 83 -8.68 4.30 4.42
CA ILE A 83 -8.35 2.95 4.90
C ILE A 83 -7.55 3.05 6.19
N LEU A 84 -7.44 1.95 6.94
CA LEU A 84 -6.59 1.88 8.14
C LEU A 84 -5.68 0.67 8.00
N THR A 85 -4.37 0.91 7.96
CA THR A 85 -3.38 -0.12 7.59
C THR A 85 -2.43 -0.45 8.74
N GLU A 86 -2.08 0.51 9.59
CA GLU A 86 -1.17 0.27 10.72
C GLU A 86 -1.65 0.94 12.01
N SER A 87 -1.27 0.33 13.13
CA SER A 87 -1.21 0.96 14.46
C SER A 87 0.21 0.82 15.02
N SER A 88 0.69 1.85 15.72
CA SER A 88 1.95 1.78 16.46
C SER A 88 1.84 0.97 17.77
N ASP A 89 0.62 0.72 18.24
CA ASP A 89 0.31 -0.08 19.41
C ASP A 89 -0.10 -1.51 19.00
N PHE A 90 0.54 -2.50 19.63
CA PHE A 90 0.37 -3.92 19.30
C PHE A 90 -1.04 -4.43 19.64
N GLU A 91 -1.56 -4.11 20.83
CA GLU A 91 -2.87 -4.58 21.26
C GLU A 91 -3.99 -3.99 20.38
N ASP A 92 -3.86 -2.72 20.01
CA ASP A 92 -4.77 -2.08 19.05
C ASP A 92 -4.65 -2.69 17.64
N ALA A 93 -3.43 -2.93 17.15
CA ALA A 93 -3.19 -3.58 15.86
C ALA A 93 -3.86 -4.96 15.79
N VAL A 94 -3.63 -5.81 16.81
CA VAL A 94 -4.25 -7.14 16.93
C VAL A 94 -5.77 -7.04 17.01
N ARG A 95 -6.29 -6.14 17.86
CA ARG A 95 -7.75 -5.94 18.01
C ARG A 95 -8.43 -5.55 16.71
N ARG A 96 -7.75 -4.79 15.85
CA ARG A 96 -8.27 -4.34 14.56
C ARG A 96 -7.97 -5.31 13.42
N GLY A 97 -7.00 -6.21 13.59
CA GLY A 97 -6.49 -7.07 12.53
C GLY A 97 -5.68 -6.29 11.49
N ILE A 98 -4.98 -5.23 11.88
CA ILE A 98 -4.11 -4.43 11.01
C ILE A 98 -2.64 -4.64 11.38
N ASN A 99 -1.72 -4.11 10.58
CA ASN A 99 -0.29 -4.28 10.84
C ASN A 99 0.13 -3.52 12.11
N TRP A 100 1.07 -4.09 12.86
CA TRP A 100 1.75 -3.39 13.94
C TRP A 100 3.03 -2.75 13.41
N ALA A 101 3.13 -1.43 13.52
CA ALA A 101 4.30 -0.66 13.09
C ALA A 101 4.81 0.20 14.25
N PRO A 102 5.56 -0.38 15.20
CA PRO A 102 5.95 0.31 16.44
C PRO A 102 6.76 1.59 16.18
N LYS A 103 7.56 1.60 15.10
CA LYS A 103 8.37 2.73 14.65
C LYS A 103 7.57 3.99 14.35
N LEU A 104 6.28 3.88 14.01
CA LEU A 104 5.43 5.05 13.81
C LEU A 104 5.33 5.93 15.07
N THR A 105 5.54 5.37 16.26
CA THR A 105 5.62 6.14 17.52
C THR A 105 6.70 7.21 17.47
N ASN A 106 7.81 6.99 16.75
CA ASN A 106 8.90 7.96 16.62
C ASN A 106 8.48 9.22 15.82
N ALA A 107 7.43 9.13 15.00
CA ALA A 107 6.87 10.27 14.29
C ALA A 107 5.91 11.11 15.17
N LEU A 108 5.49 10.61 16.33
CA LEU A 108 4.56 11.30 17.22
C LEU A 108 5.12 12.67 17.64
N GLY A 109 4.30 13.71 17.50
CA GLY A 109 4.68 15.09 17.81
C GLY A 109 5.48 15.80 16.70
N THR A 110 5.79 15.12 15.60
CA THR A 110 6.32 15.76 14.38
C THR A 110 5.19 16.24 13.46
N PRO A 111 5.47 17.13 12.49
CA PRO A 111 4.50 17.50 11.44
C PRO A 111 3.98 16.34 10.58
N ALA A 112 4.64 15.17 10.60
CA ALA A 112 4.20 13.99 9.85
C ALA A 112 3.03 13.27 10.51
N VAL A 113 2.60 13.64 11.72
CA VAL A 113 1.40 13.11 12.38
C VAL A 113 0.41 14.25 12.62
N GLN A 114 -0.80 14.13 12.06
CA GLN A 114 -1.88 15.07 12.37
C GLN A 114 -2.63 14.65 13.65
N VAL A 115 -3.05 15.63 14.44
CA VAL A 115 -3.91 15.38 15.60
C VAL A 115 -5.35 15.48 15.15
N VAL A 116 -6.11 14.39 15.28
CA VAL A 116 -7.53 14.35 14.91
C VAL A 116 -8.42 14.66 16.11
N THR A 117 -9.62 15.14 15.84
CA THR A 117 -10.67 15.22 16.86
C THR A 117 -11.61 14.02 16.69
N VAL A 118 -11.86 13.29 17.77
CA VAL A 118 -12.84 12.21 17.83
C VAL A 118 -14.13 12.77 18.42
N VAL A 119 -15.14 13.01 17.58
CA VAL A 119 -16.42 13.60 18.03
C VAL A 119 -17.39 12.54 18.52
N ASP A 120 -18.04 12.82 19.64
CA ASP A 120 -19.06 11.94 20.22
C ASP A 120 -20.38 12.06 19.42
N GLN A 121 -20.73 11.03 18.66
CA GLN A 121 -22.02 10.97 17.96
C GLN A 121 -23.07 10.40 18.92
N GLY A 122 -23.65 11.30 19.73
CA GLY A 122 -24.51 11.01 20.88
C GLY A 122 -25.27 9.68 20.82
N GLY A 123 -24.89 8.77 21.73
CA GLY A 123 -25.50 7.44 21.91
C GLY A 123 -24.50 6.28 21.76
N GLU A 124 -23.43 6.47 21.00
CA GLU A 124 -22.32 5.52 20.85
C GLU A 124 -21.04 6.13 21.41
N PRO A 125 -20.21 5.39 22.17
CA PRO A 125 -18.93 5.93 22.68
C PRO A 125 -18.10 6.55 21.56
N SER A 126 -17.47 7.70 21.82
CA SER A 126 -16.46 8.36 20.99
C SER A 126 -15.19 7.50 20.84
N THR A 127 -15.33 6.35 20.22
CA THR A 127 -14.26 5.38 19.97
C THR A 127 -14.05 5.27 18.49
N PHE A 128 -12.81 5.49 18.05
CA PHE A 128 -12.42 5.30 16.67
C PHE A 128 -12.57 3.80 16.29
N ASN A 129 -13.56 3.49 15.46
CA ASN A 129 -13.82 2.14 14.95
C ASN A 129 -14.52 2.18 13.57
N ARG A 130 -14.67 1.02 12.92
CA ARG A 130 -15.24 0.89 11.56
C ARG A 130 -16.72 1.31 11.45
N GLY A 131 -17.46 1.25 12.55
CA GLY A 131 -18.89 1.50 12.61
C GLY A 131 -19.29 2.95 12.86
N ASN A 132 -18.38 3.83 13.30
CA ASN A 132 -18.72 5.20 13.69
C ASN A 132 -17.77 6.25 13.06
N PRO A 133 -18.25 7.14 12.18
CA PRO A 133 -17.43 8.15 11.51
C PRO A 133 -17.17 9.35 12.44
N VAL A 134 -16.33 9.15 13.44
CA VAL A 134 -16.05 10.15 14.50
C VAL A 134 -14.78 10.96 14.25
N VAL A 135 -13.97 10.60 13.26
CA VAL A 135 -12.65 11.20 13.05
C VAL A 135 -12.77 12.45 12.19
N GLN A 136 -12.40 13.59 12.76
CA GLN A 136 -12.23 14.86 12.06
C GLN A 136 -10.74 15.12 11.82
N PHE A 137 -10.35 15.18 10.55
CA PHE A 137 -8.98 15.40 10.10
C PHE A 137 -8.65 16.89 10.00
N ALA A 138 -7.40 17.24 10.32
CA ALA A 138 -6.92 18.62 10.24
C ALA A 138 -6.61 19.05 8.80
N GLY A 139 -6.29 18.10 7.93
CA GLY A 139 -6.07 18.32 6.50
C GLY A 139 -6.74 17.25 5.64
N THR A 140 -6.81 17.51 4.34
CA THR A 140 -7.33 16.57 3.34
C THR A 140 -6.52 16.62 2.04
N VAL A 141 -6.97 15.83 1.06
CA VAL A 141 -6.31 15.63 -0.23
C VAL A 141 -7.17 16.23 -1.34
N ASP A 142 -6.54 16.93 -2.27
CA ASP A 142 -7.13 17.31 -3.55
C ASP A 142 -6.87 16.21 -4.58
N PHE A 143 -7.92 15.50 -4.98
CA PHE A 143 -7.92 14.45 -6.01
C PHE A 143 -8.33 14.97 -7.40
N THR A 144 -8.39 16.29 -7.61
CA THR A 144 -8.67 16.86 -8.94
C THR A 144 -7.54 16.78 -9.97
N PRO A 145 -6.24 16.75 -9.59
CA PRO A 145 -5.16 16.58 -10.57
C PRO A 145 -5.30 15.28 -11.38
N VAL A 146 -4.73 15.26 -12.58
CA VAL A 146 -4.70 14.06 -13.41
C VAL A 146 -3.29 13.51 -13.38
N HIS A 147 -3.15 12.27 -12.89
CA HIS A 147 -1.90 11.55 -12.90
C HIS A 147 -1.34 11.43 -14.31
N SER A 148 -0.05 11.73 -14.47
CA SER A 148 0.65 11.47 -15.73
C SER A 148 2.15 11.31 -15.52
N VAL A 149 2.71 10.31 -16.21
CA VAL A 149 4.16 10.12 -16.32
C VAL A 149 4.48 9.94 -17.80
N THR A 150 5.34 10.80 -18.33
CA THR A 150 5.84 10.72 -19.70
C THR A 150 7.26 10.17 -19.66
N PRO A 151 7.54 9.01 -20.27
CA PRO A 151 8.88 8.42 -20.29
C PRO A 151 9.92 9.36 -20.89
N GLY A 152 11.11 9.38 -20.29
CA GLY A 152 12.31 9.94 -20.93
C GLY A 152 12.87 9.00 -22.00
N PRO A 153 14.01 9.36 -22.63
CA PRO A 153 14.63 8.53 -23.66
C PRO A 153 14.92 7.09 -23.22
N ASP A 154 15.29 6.91 -21.95
CA ASP A 154 15.58 5.61 -21.35
C ASP A 154 14.47 5.14 -20.38
N GLY A 155 13.30 5.76 -20.41
CA GLY A 155 12.24 5.59 -19.41
C GLY A 155 12.44 6.54 -18.23
N PHE A 156 13.52 6.38 -17.48
CA PHE A 156 13.87 7.20 -16.32
C PHE A 156 15.20 7.96 -16.51
N PRO A 157 15.30 9.25 -16.13
CA PRO A 157 14.23 10.08 -15.54
C PRO A 157 13.10 10.38 -16.55
N PRO A 158 11.85 10.58 -16.09
CA PRO A 158 10.75 10.90 -16.99
C PRO A 158 10.93 12.29 -17.62
N ALA A 159 10.41 12.47 -18.83
CA ALA A 159 10.42 13.77 -19.51
C ALA A 159 9.42 14.77 -18.88
N ALA A 160 8.33 14.26 -18.30
CA ALA A 160 7.36 15.01 -17.51
C ALA A 160 6.68 14.06 -16.51
N ALA A 161 6.31 14.57 -15.34
CA ALA A 161 5.62 13.82 -14.30
C ALA A 161 4.68 14.74 -13.52
N GLN A 162 3.50 14.23 -13.17
CA GLN A 162 2.50 14.90 -12.35
C GLN A 162 1.75 13.86 -11.51
N ALA A 163 1.69 14.07 -10.20
CA ALA A 163 0.87 13.29 -9.29
C ALA A 163 -0.63 13.57 -9.54
N GLY A 164 -1.49 12.56 -9.39
CA GLY A 164 -2.94 12.69 -9.53
C GLY A 164 -3.64 13.21 -8.27
N SER A 165 -2.93 13.27 -7.15
CA SER A 165 -3.46 13.85 -5.92
C SER A 165 -2.40 14.60 -5.13
N VAL A 166 -2.85 15.66 -4.44
CA VAL A 166 -1.98 16.57 -3.69
C VAL A 166 -2.60 16.85 -2.32
N ALA A 167 -1.82 16.62 -1.28
CA ALA A 167 -2.14 16.98 0.09
C ALA A 167 -2.23 18.50 0.27
N ASP A 168 -3.14 18.97 1.12
CA ASP A 168 -3.06 20.32 1.65
C ASP A 168 -1.89 20.47 2.66
N ASP A 169 -1.70 21.69 3.17
CA ASP A 169 -0.61 22.03 4.09
C ASP A 169 -0.72 21.35 5.47
N TYR A 170 -1.78 20.62 5.76
CA TYR A 170 -2.05 19.97 7.05
C TYR A 170 -2.16 18.45 6.95
N TYR A 171 -2.45 17.91 5.77
CA TYR A 171 -2.64 16.48 5.57
C TYR A 171 -1.35 15.67 5.70
N THR A 172 -1.52 14.49 6.28
CA THR A 172 -0.57 13.38 6.33
C THR A 172 -1.40 12.12 6.63
N PRO A 173 -1.06 10.94 6.09
CA PRO A 173 -1.79 9.71 6.38
C PRO A 173 -1.72 9.31 7.84
N LEU A 174 -0.70 9.78 8.58
CA LEU A 174 -0.53 9.41 9.97
C LEU A 174 -1.35 10.31 10.89
N PHE A 175 -2.09 9.73 11.81
CA PHE A 175 -2.79 10.50 12.82
C PHE A 175 -2.68 9.94 14.23
N THR A 176 -2.96 10.79 15.22
CA THR A 176 -3.19 10.40 16.62
C THR A 176 -4.45 11.05 17.17
N ALA A 177 -5.16 10.33 18.04
CA ALA A 177 -6.29 10.87 18.80
C ALA A 177 -5.86 11.55 20.12
N GLY A 178 -4.55 11.71 20.35
CA GLY A 178 -3.99 12.27 21.59
C GLY A 178 -3.80 11.23 22.70
N ASP A 179 -3.95 9.96 22.38
CA ASP A 179 -3.75 8.79 23.24
C ASP A 179 -2.31 8.24 23.20
N GLY A 180 -1.45 8.81 22.36
CA GLY A 180 -0.06 8.36 22.18
C GLY A 180 0.10 7.25 21.15
N ILE A 181 -0.98 6.80 20.51
CA ILE A 181 -0.95 5.83 19.41
C ILE A 181 -0.88 6.61 18.09
N VAL A 182 -0.07 6.11 17.16
CA VAL A 182 -0.01 6.61 15.77
C VAL A 182 -0.66 5.58 14.86
N TYR A 183 -1.64 6.04 14.10
CA TYR A 183 -2.39 5.26 13.11
C TYR A 183 -1.96 5.66 11.71
N ASN A 184 -1.84 4.69 10.80
CA ASN A 184 -1.70 4.97 9.37
C ASN A 184 -3.05 4.85 8.68
N ALA A 185 -3.59 5.98 8.23
CA ALA A 185 -4.93 6.05 7.63
C ALA A 185 -5.00 6.90 6.35
N PRO A 186 -4.45 6.40 5.24
CA PRO A 186 -4.51 7.07 3.94
C PRO A 186 -5.93 7.40 3.49
N HIS A 187 -6.14 8.65 3.06
CA HIS A 187 -7.36 9.06 2.38
C HIS A 187 -7.39 8.47 0.96
N VAL A 188 -8.50 7.85 0.59
CA VAL A 188 -8.70 7.24 -0.74
C VAL A 188 -9.78 7.93 -1.57
N ALA A 189 -10.63 8.75 -0.94
CA ALA A 189 -11.63 9.55 -1.67
C ALA A 189 -12.18 10.70 -0.81
N ASN A 190 -12.65 11.75 -1.48
CA ASN A 190 -13.52 12.77 -0.90
C ASN A 190 -14.36 13.43 -2.01
N SER A 191 -14.92 14.61 -1.76
CA SER A 191 -15.74 15.33 -2.75
C SER A 191 -15.00 15.77 -4.04
N THR A 192 -13.66 15.80 -4.02
CA THR A 192 -12.83 16.23 -5.16
C THR A 192 -12.52 15.09 -6.12
N GLY A 193 -12.58 13.84 -5.67
CA GLY A 193 -12.23 12.67 -6.48
C GLY A 193 -11.85 11.45 -5.65
N VAL A 194 -11.14 10.52 -6.29
CA VAL A 194 -10.65 9.25 -5.74
C VAL A 194 -9.16 9.12 -6.01
N HIS A 195 -8.46 8.37 -5.17
CA HIS A 195 -7.04 8.05 -5.34
C HIS A 195 -6.79 7.24 -6.62
N ASP A 196 -5.66 7.44 -7.28
CA ASP A 196 -5.35 6.86 -8.60
C ASP A 196 -5.38 5.32 -8.62
N ASP A 197 -4.98 4.69 -7.50
CA ASP A 197 -4.98 3.23 -7.34
C ASP A 197 -6.33 2.61 -6.91
N VAL A 198 -7.40 3.40 -6.79
CA VAL A 198 -8.75 2.87 -6.51
C VAL A 198 -9.35 2.24 -7.76
N LEU A 199 -9.55 0.93 -7.72
CA LEU A 199 -10.18 0.15 -8.80
C LEU A 199 -11.71 0.07 -8.65
N GLY A 200 -12.21 0.18 -7.41
CA GLY A 200 -13.63 0.12 -7.09
C GLY A 200 -13.90 0.55 -5.65
N MET A 201 -15.11 1.03 -5.38
CA MET A 201 -15.49 1.47 -4.03
C MET A 201 -17.00 1.38 -3.81
N ASP A 202 -17.41 0.88 -2.63
CA ASP A 202 -18.80 0.95 -2.15
C ASP A 202 -18.88 1.73 -0.84
N THR A 203 -19.49 2.91 -0.92
CA THR A 203 -19.72 3.81 0.22
C THR A 203 -21.17 3.76 0.73
N ARG A 204 -22.05 2.97 0.10
CA ARG A 204 -23.50 2.98 0.37
C ARG A 204 -23.91 1.97 1.44
N ALA A 205 -23.20 0.85 1.53
CA ALA A 205 -23.44 -0.18 2.53
C ALA A 205 -22.86 0.26 3.89
N ARG A 206 -23.58 1.11 4.64
CA ARG A 206 -23.15 1.55 5.99
C ARG A 206 -22.83 0.32 6.86
N GLY A 207 -21.62 0.31 7.44
CA GLY A 207 -21.08 -0.83 8.22
C GLY A 207 -20.33 -1.89 7.40
N ARG A 208 -20.40 -1.85 6.06
CA ARG A 208 -19.73 -2.76 5.13
C ARG A 208 -19.12 -2.01 3.94
N MET A 209 -18.65 -0.78 4.17
CA MET A 209 -17.97 -0.03 3.11
C MET A 209 -16.64 -0.70 2.79
N ILE A 210 -16.32 -0.74 1.50
CA ILE A 210 -15.16 -1.45 0.93
C ILE A 210 -14.54 -0.58 -0.15
N VAL A 211 -13.22 -0.64 -0.26
CA VAL A 211 -12.46 -0.12 -1.41
C VAL A 211 -11.59 -1.24 -1.96
N THR A 212 -11.52 -1.34 -3.29
CA THR A 212 -10.59 -2.21 -4.01
C THR A 212 -9.42 -1.36 -4.49
N LEU A 213 -8.21 -1.72 -4.08
CA LEU A 213 -6.96 -1.05 -4.43
C LEU A 213 -6.08 -1.96 -5.28
N ARG A 214 -5.32 -1.34 -6.18
CA ARG A 214 -4.22 -2.00 -6.90
C ARG A 214 -3.06 -2.29 -5.94
N LEU A 215 -2.46 -3.46 -6.10
CA LEU A 215 -1.22 -3.85 -5.44
C LEU A 215 -0.03 -3.71 -6.40
N VAL A 216 1.15 -3.47 -5.83
CA VAL A 216 2.42 -3.37 -6.54
C VAL A 216 3.32 -4.51 -6.09
N ASP A 217 3.97 -5.18 -7.05
CA ASP A 217 4.96 -6.22 -6.75
C ASP A 217 6.29 -5.66 -6.28
N GLY A 218 6.91 -6.39 -5.35
CA GLY A 218 8.30 -6.22 -4.93
C GLY A 218 8.90 -7.53 -4.44
N PHE A 219 10.05 -7.41 -3.76
CA PHE A 219 10.75 -8.53 -3.16
C PHE A 219 11.17 -8.25 -1.71
N TYR A 220 11.17 -9.29 -0.89
CA TYR A 220 11.77 -9.35 0.44
C TYR A 220 12.50 -10.68 0.57
N GLU A 221 13.81 -10.68 0.79
CA GLU A 221 14.61 -11.92 0.96
C GLU A 221 14.29 -13.03 -0.07
N ASP A 222 14.24 -12.67 -1.37
CA ASP A 222 13.87 -13.55 -2.49
C ASP A 222 12.39 -13.91 -2.63
N ASP A 223 11.60 -13.68 -1.60
CA ASP A 223 10.16 -13.87 -1.60
C ASP A 223 9.43 -12.69 -2.26
N ARG A 224 8.33 -13.02 -2.94
CA ARG A 224 7.45 -12.01 -3.55
C ARG A 224 6.68 -11.29 -2.46
N VAL A 225 6.63 -9.96 -2.55
CA VAL A 225 5.77 -9.14 -1.69
C VAL A 225 4.78 -8.32 -2.51
N LEU A 226 3.62 -8.06 -1.91
CA LEU A 226 2.63 -7.11 -2.44
C LEU A 226 2.37 -6.02 -1.42
N TYR A 227 2.43 -4.78 -1.87
CA TYR A 227 2.11 -3.59 -1.09
C TYR A 227 1.18 -2.65 -1.87
N ILE A 228 0.58 -1.68 -1.19
CA ILE A 228 -0.13 -0.56 -1.82
C ILE A 228 0.74 0.69 -1.80
N ASN A 229 0.55 1.60 -2.73
CA ASN A 229 1.15 2.93 -2.70
C ASN A 229 0.10 3.96 -2.32
N THR A 230 0.40 4.83 -1.35
CA THR A 230 -0.59 5.82 -0.89
C THR A 230 -0.04 7.24 -0.82
N GLU A 231 1.15 7.46 -0.27
CA GLU A 231 1.75 8.80 -0.18
C GLU A 231 3.23 8.83 -0.52
N ALA A 232 3.69 9.97 -1.05
CA ALA A 232 5.11 10.26 -1.19
C ALA A 232 5.41 11.71 -0.82
N SER A 233 6.56 11.95 -0.20
CA SER A 233 6.96 13.30 0.25
C SER A 233 7.57 14.18 -0.84
N ASP A 234 7.76 13.65 -2.05
CA ASP A 234 8.33 14.33 -3.21
C ASP A 234 7.38 14.19 -4.41
N PRO A 235 7.16 15.26 -5.20
CA PRO A 235 6.15 15.25 -6.25
C PRO A 235 6.53 14.34 -7.43
N LEU A 236 7.82 14.15 -7.73
CA LEU A 236 8.25 13.23 -8.77
C LEU A 236 8.01 11.79 -8.31
N VAL A 237 8.39 11.46 -7.07
CA VAL A 237 8.14 10.11 -6.53
C VAL A 237 6.64 9.83 -6.42
N ALA A 238 5.84 10.80 -5.98
CA ALA A 238 4.38 10.69 -5.95
C ALA A 238 3.81 10.32 -7.34
N ALA A 239 4.29 10.98 -8.39
CA ALA A 239 3.89 10.67 -9.75
C ALA A 239 4.34 9.26 -10.20
N LEU A 240 5.55 8.81 -9.84
CA LEU A 240 6.05 7.49 -10.25
C LEU A 240 5.30 6.34 -9.56
N GLU A 241 4.88 6.55 -8.31
CA GLU A 241 4.21 5.55 -7.48
C GLU A 241 2.67 5.61 -7.58
N SER A 242 2.11 6.53 -8.37
CA SER A 242 0.66 6.85 -8.39
C SER A 242 0.11 7.22 -6.99
N ALA A 243 0.96 7.85 -6.18
CA ALA A 243 0.69 8.19 -4.79
C ALA A 243 0.27 9.65 -4.64
N THR A 244 -0.34 9.97 -3.50
CA THR A 244 -0.65 11.34 -3.10
C THR A 244 0.61 12.10 -2.70
N PHE A 245 0.88 13.22 -3.37
CA PHE A 245 1.99 14.09 -2.99
C PHE A 245 1.71 14.75 -1.63
N THR A 246 2.48 14.37 -0.62
CA THR A 246 2.28 14.75 0.78
C THR A 246 3.57 15.29 1.41
N PRO A 247 3.87 16.60 1.26
CA PRO A 247 5.12 17.19 1.73
C PRO A 247 5.41 16.96 3.22
N ARG A 248 4.36 16.98 4.06
CA ARG A 248 4.50 16.82 5.51
C ARG A 248 5.03 15.45 5.92
N LEU A 249 4.88 14.43 5.08
CA LEU A 249 5.40 13.10 5.36
C LEU A 249 6.94 13.12 5.54
N ALA A 250 7.64 14.06 4.87
CA ALA A 250 9.08 14.24 5.00
C ALA A 250 9.58 14.48 6.44
N TYR A 251 8.71 14.91 7.35
CA TYR A 251 9.05 15.14 8.75
C TYR A 251 9.10 13.87 9.60
N ALA A 252 8.69 12.71 9.06
CA ALA A 252 8.81 11.43 9.72
C ALA A 252 10.30 11.11 9.92
N PRO A 253 10.83 10.92 11.14
CA PRO A 253 12.25 10.67 11.36
C PRO A 253 12.64 9.25 10.90
N ALA A 254 13.90 8.92 10.63
CA ALA A 254 14.89 9.81 10.03
C ALA A 254 15.37 9.16 8.74
N ALA A 255 15.79 9.98 7.77
CA ALA A 255 16.40 9.48 6.54
C ALA A 255 17.76 8.82 6.87
N GLY A 256 18.09 7.73 6.17
CA GLY A 256 19.30 6.93 6.34
C GLY A 256 19.45 6.28 7.72
N ASP A 257 18.35 6.19 8.46
CA ASP A 257 18.28 5.55 9.77
C ASP A 257 17.16 4.51 9.77
N ARG A 258 17.44 3.36 10.38
CA ARG A 258 16.45 2.29 10.57
C ARG A 258 16.38 1.78 12.00
N ASP A 259 17.10 2.41 12.93
CA ASP A 259 17.06 2.06 14.35
C ASP A 259 15.61 2.18 14.88
N PRO A 260 15.05 1.10 15.48
CA PRO A 260 13.69 1.11 16.03
C PRO A 260 13.40 2.25 17.03
N ALA A 261 14.42 2.77 17.72
CA ALA A 261 14.26 3.77 18.75
C ALA A 261 14.27 5.22 18.24
N THR A 262 14.76 5.45 17.02
CA THR A 262 14.93 6.82 16.47
C THR A 262 14.30 7.02 15.12
N SER A 263 14.15 5.95 14.33
CA SER A 263 13.54 6.01 13.01
C SER A 263 12.09 5.54 13.03
N SER A 264 11.24 6.29 12.34
CA SER A 264 9.90 5.90 11.93
C SER A 264 9.85 5.27 10.54
N ARG A 265 11.00 5.15 9.86
CA ARG A 265 11.10 4.64 8.48
C ARG A 265 11.84 3.31 8.41
N GLU A 266 11.57 2.51 7.39
CA GLU A 266 12.38 1.35 7.01
C GLU A 266 12.84 1.45 5.55
N SER A 267 13.82 0.68 5.12
CA SER A 267 14.51 0.89 3.84
C SER A 267 13.78 0.21 2.69
N ILE A 268 13.64 0.90 1.56
CA ILE A 268 13.24 0.32 0.27
C ILE A 268 14.28 0.64 -0.80
N ILE A 269 14.58 -0.32 -1.66
CA ILE A 269 15.66 -0.24 -2.64
C ILE A 269 15.05 -0.37 -4.05
N PRO A 270 14.74 0.74 -4.71
CA PRO A 270 14.44 0.73 -6.13
C PRO A 270 15.72 0.59 -6.95
N VAL A 271 15.72 -0.34 -7.91
CA VAL A 271 16.76 -0.41 -8.93
C VAL A 271 16.40 0.55 -10.06
N VAL A 272 17.30 1.45 -10.45
CA VAL A 272 16.99 2.46 -11.47
C VAL A 272 17.04 1.87 -12.87
N ASN A 273 18.14 1.17 -13.21
CA ASN A 273 18.50 0.76 -14.57
C ASN A 273 18.68 -0.76 -14.73
N GLY A 274 17.83 -1.54 -14.05
CA GLY A 274 17.79 -3.00 -14.14
C GLY A 274 17.52 -3.53 -15.56
N PRO A 275 17.50 -4.85 -15.76
CA PRO A 275 17.15 -5.43 -17.05
C PRO A 275 15.75 -4.99 -17.52
N ARG A 276 15.54 -4.93 -18.83
CA ARG A 276 14.29 -4.45 -19.47
C ARG A 276 13.70 -5.51 -20.40
N GLY A 277 12.47 -5.29 -20.83
CA GLY A 277 11.68 -6.09 -21.75
C GLY A 277 10.53 -6.79 -21.05
N VAL A 278 9.31 -6.66 -21.59
CA VAL A 278 8.08 -7.26 -21.02
C VAL A 278 8.16 -8.78 -20.85
N ASP A 279 8.87 -9.45 -21.76
CA ASP A 279 9.06 -10.91 -21.74
C ASP A 279 10.38 -11.33 -21.07
N ASN A 280 11.15 -10.38 -20.54
CA ASN A 280 12.42 -10.68 -19.89
C ASN A 280 12.17 -11.09 -18.42
N PRO A 281 12.46 -12.34 -18.02
CA PRO A 281 12.25 -12.79 -16.65
C PRO A 281 13.14 -12.04 -15.65
N GLU A 282 14.24 -11.44 -16.09
CA GLU A 282 15.12 -10.61 -15.25
C GLU A 282 14.70 -9.14 -15.19
N ARG A 283 13.59 -8.76 -15.83
CA ARG A 283 13.18 -7.36 -15.92
C ARG A 283 13.00 -6.75 -14.52
N GLN A 284 13.57 -5.57 -14.29
CA GLN A 284 13.41 -4.84 -13.04
C GLN A 284 13.68 -3.34 -13.24
N GLY A 285 13.02 -2.53 -12.41
CA GLY A 285 13.49 -1.20 -12.07
C GLY A 285 12.76 -0.06 -12.76
N LEU A 286 13.04 1.16 -12.32
CA LEU A 286 12.32 2.38 -12.69
C LEU A 286 12.30 2.62 -14.20
N GLN A 287 13.41 2.36 -14.91
CA GLN A 287 13.44 2.50 -16.36
C GLN A 287 12.42 1.60 -17.06
N SER A 288 12.28 0.35 -16.62
CA SER A 288 11.31 -0.60 -17.17
C SER A 288 9.87 -0.24 -16.80
N ALA A 289 9.65 0.16 -15.54
CA ALA A 289 8.32 0.51 -15.05
C ALA A 289 7.74 1.74 -15.75
N VAL A 290 8.55 2.80 -15.88
CA VAL A 290 8.14 4.02 -16.58
C VAL A 290 7.87 3.75 -18.07
N LEU A 291 8.58 2.79 -18.69
CA LEU A 291 8.29 2.36 -20.07
C LEU A 291 6.99 1.53 -20.20
N GLY A 292 6.29 1.27 -19.09
CA GLY A 292 5.05 0.49 -19.09
C GLY A 292 5.29 -1.02 -19.17
N GLU A 293 6.48 -1.50 -18.82
CA GLU A 293 6.79 -2.92 -18.88
C GLU A 293 6.21 -3.71 -17.69
N GLY A 294 5.67 -3.02 -16.66
CA GLY A 294 5.04 -3.54 -15.43
C GLY A 294 5.58 -2.84 -14.16
N ASP A 295 5.48 -3.48 -13.00
CA ASP A 295 5.90 -2.89 -11.71
C ASP A 295 7.43 -2.68 -11.62
N PRO A 296 7.90 -1.76 -10.75
CA PRO A 296 9.33 -1.50 -10.56
C PRO A 296 10.07 -2.66 -9.87
N LEU A 297 9.35 -3.51 -9.14
CA LEU A 297 9.88 -4.66 -8.39
C LEU A 297 10.96 -4.23 -7.39
N ASN A 298 10.59 -3.28 -6.53
CA ASN A 298 11.45 -2.75 -5.48
C ASN A 298 11.75 -3.81 -4.41
N ILE A 299 12.90 -3.70 -3.76
CA ILE A 299 13.31 -4.63 -2.69
C ILE A 299 13.09 -3.93 -1.35
N ILE A 300 12.24 -4.48 -0.49
CA ILE A 300 12.02 -3.97 0.86
C ILE A 300 13.00 -4.63 1.83
N ARG A 301 13.31 -3.93 2.93
CA ARG A 301 14.29 -4.40 3.91
C ARG A 301 13.71 -5.24 5.04
N GLU A 302 12.42 -5.11 5.30
CA GLU A 302 11.72 -5.72 6.42
C GLU A 302 10.28 -6.01 6.02
N GLU A 303 9.67 -7.05 6.55
CA GLU A 303 8.23 -7.31 6.40
C GLU A 303 7.52 -7.33 7.75
N GLN A 304 6.23 -7.67 7.79
CA GLN A 304 5.45 -7.63 9.04
C GLN A 304 5.63 -8.92 9.84
N GLU A 305 6.87 -9.29 10.12
CA GLU A 305 7.17 -10.47 10.92
C GLU A 305 6.78 -10.21 12.37
N CYS A 306 5.60 -10.61 12.87
CA CYS A 306 5.51 -10.86 14.31
C CYS A 306 4.34 -11.68 14.83
N GLY A 307 4.66 -12.88 15.33
CA GLY A 307 3.82 -13.67 16.22
C GLY A 307 3.76 -13.16 17.67
N ASP A 308 4.82 -12.52 18.16
CA ASP A 308 5.06 -12.25 19.59
C ASP A 308 5.86 -10.94 19.80
N PRO A 309 5.32 -9.92 20.50
CA PRO A 309 5.98 -8.64 20.70
C PRO A 309 7.25 -8.70 21.58
N THR A 310 7.57 -9.87 22.15
CA THR A 310 8.77 -10.08 22.99
C THR A 310 9.97 -10.66 22.24
N ASP A 311 9.81 -11.11 20.99
CA ASP A 311 10.89 -11.67 20.18
C ASP A 311 10.62 -11.48 18.68
N CYS A 312 11.00 -10.32 18.09
CA CYS A 312 10.90 -10.17 16.64
C CYS A 312 11.77 -9.04 16.06
N SER A 313 12.30 -9.30 14.86
CA SER A 313 12.52 -8.35 13.75
C SER A 313 11.38 -7.35 13.54
N ALA A 314 10.12 -7.67 13.88
CA ALA A 314 8.94 -6.78 13.89
C ALA A 314 9.16 -5.35 14.37
N LEU A 315 10.04 -5.17 15.35
CA LEU A 315 10.37 -3.85 15.87
C LEU A 315 10.95 -2.93 14.78
N LEU A 316 11.40 -3.50 13.67
CA LEU A 316 11.98 -2.84 12.51
C LEU A 316 10.93 -2.45 11.46
N TYR A 317 9.75 -3.08 11.43
CA TYR A 317 8.74 -2.80 10.40
C TYR A 317 8.18 -1.37 10.53
N SER A 318 8.03 -0.74 9.37
CA SER A 318 7.28 0.49 9.18
C SER A 318 6.69 0.52 7.76
N PRO A 319 5.47 1.04 7.58
CA PRO A 319 4.92 1.30 6.23
C PRO A 319 5.57 2.52 5.58
N LEU A 320 6.35 3.32 6.34
CA LEU A 320 7.08 4.45 5.81
C LEU A 320 8.44 3.98 5.29
N TRP A 321 8.63 4.01 3.98
CA TRP A 321 9.88 3.60 3.37
C TRP A 321 10.80 4.77 3.07
N ASP A 322 12.04 4.69 3.56
CA ASP A 322 13.16 5.53 3.17
C ASP A 322 13.80 4.96 1.90
N ILE A 323 13.80 5.76 0.84
CA ILE A 323 14.22 5.28 -0.49
C ILE A 323 15.74 5.29 -0.60
N HIS A 324 16.33 4.14 -0.94
CA HIS A 324 17.75 3.92 -1.17
C HIS A 324 17.99 3.41 -2.61
N PRO A 325 17.93 4.30 -3.62
CA PRO A 325 17.98 3.86 -5.01
C PRO A 325 19.39 3.38 -5.40
N VAL A 326 19.46 2.35 -6.23
CA VAL A 326 20.73 1.82 -6.76
C VAL A 326 20.75 1.79 -8.29
N VAL A 327 21.96 1.93 -8.84
CA VAL A 327 22.22 1.92 -10.28
C VAL A 327 23.33 0.93 -10.56
N TRP A 328 23.09 0.00 -11.50
CA TRP A 328 24.14 -0.83 -12.10
C TRP A 328 25.16 0.05 -12.80
N THR A 329 26.44 -0.11 -12.46
CA THR A 329 27.53 0.61 -13.12
C THR A 329 27.70 0.16 -14.56
N GLN A 330 28.22 1.04 -15.41
CA GLN A 330 28.50 0.68 -16.80
C GLN A 330 29.49 -0.49 -16.90
N ALA A 331 30.47 -0.57 -16.00
CA ALA A 331 31.43 -1.68 -15.96
C ALA A 331 30.75 -3.03 -15.65
N ALA A 332 29.79 -3.06 -14.72
CA ALA A 332 29.01 -4.25 -14.42
C ALA A 332 28.12 -4.67 -15.61
N ILE A 333 27.50 -3.69 -16.28
CA ILE A 333 26.69 -3.92 -17.47
C ILE A 333 27.54 -4.48 -18.62
N ASP A 334 28.70 -3.89 -18.89
CA ASP A 334 29.62 -4.33 -19.95
C ASP A 334 30.18 -5.73 -19.66
N ALA A 335 30.30 -6.10 -18.37
CA ALA A 335 30.69 -7.44 -17.92
C ALA A 335 29.54 -8.46 -17.93
N GLY A 336 28.32 -8.05 -18.25
CA GLY A 336 27.15 -8.94 -18.29
C GLY A 336 26.61 -9.35 -16.92
N LEU A 337 26.90 -8.57 -15.87
CA LEU A 337 26.48 -8.86 -14.49
C LEU A 337 25.10 -8.32 -14.13
N ARG A 338 24.50 -7.49 -14.99
CA ARG A 338 23.21 -6.86 -14.70
C ARG A 338 22.07 -7.87 -14.78
N GLU A 339 21.49 -8.18 -13.63
CA GLU A 339 20.36 -9.10 -13.43
C GLU A 339 19.29 -8.50 -12.49
N ARG A 340 18.20 -9.25 -12.26
CA ARG A 340 17.21 -8.87 -11.25
C ARG A 340 17.81 -9.08 -9.86
N LEU A 341 17.54 -8.12 -8.98
CA LEU A 341 17.92 -8.16 -7.58
C LEU A 341 16.66 -8.38 -6.74
N THR A 342 16.66 -9.39 -5.88
CA THR A 342 15.51 -9.79 -5.06
C THR A 342 15.82 -9.79 -3.57
N HIS A 343 17.10 -9.92 -3.21
CA HIS A 343 17.56 -9.95 -1.83
C HIS A 343 18.41 -8.70 -1.48
N HIS A 344 18.09 -8.03 -0.37
CA HIS A 344 18.79 -6.81 0.04
C HIS A 344 20.28 -7.03 0.41
N ARG A 345 20.66 -8.19 0.98
CA ARG A 345 22.06 -8.58 1.20
C ARG A 345 22.88 -8.58 -0.09
N ASP A 346 22.33 -9.12 -1.18
CA ASP A 346 23.01 -9.13 -2.48
C ASP A 346 23.23 -7.71 -3.00
N VAL A 347 22.24 -6.82 -2.84
CA VAL A 347 22.38 -5.40 -3.15
C VAL A 347 23.56 -4.78 -2.38
N ILE A 348 23.65 -5.06 -1.08
CA ILE A 348 24.72 -4.54 -0.21
C ILE A 348 26.09 -5.02 -0.70
N ASP A 349 26.23 -6.30 -1.02
CA ASP A 349 27.49 -6.88 -1.45
C ASP A 349 27.91 -6.37 -2.83
N LEU A 350 26.98 -6.31 -3.79
CA LEU A 350 27.21 -5.72 -5.11
C LEU A 350 27.57 -4.22 -5.05
N TYR A 351 26.98 -3.48 -4.11
CA TYR A 351 27.32 -2.08 -3.87
C TYR A 351 28.73 -1.91 -3.33
N ARG A 352 29.12 -2.73 -2.33
CA ARG A 352 30.47 -2.71 -1.73
C ARG A 352 31.55 -3.11 -2.73
N ASP A 353 31.23 -4.03 -3.64
CA ASP A 353 32.12 -4.45 -4.73
C ASP A 353 32.20 -3.43 -5.87
N GLY A 354 31.37 -2.38 -5.85
CA GLY A 354 31.36 -1.32 -6.84
C GLY A 354 30.61 -1.66 -8.14
N TYR A 355 29.79 -2.72 -8.13
CA TYR A 355 28.92 -3.06 -9.25
C TYR A 355 27.61 -2.26 -9.23
N LEU A 356 27.18 -1.83 -8.04
CA LEU A 356 26.09 -0.87 -7.84
C LEU A 356 26.63 0.44 -7.26
N VAL A 357 25.96 1.54 -7.57
CA VAL A 357 26.22 2.87 -6.99
C VAL A 357 24.92 3.60 -6.69
N SER A 358 24.97 4.55 -5.76
CA SER A 358 23.85 5.47 -5.51
C SER A 358 23.77 6.46 -6.69
N PRO A 359 22.59 6.75 -7.25
CA PRO A 359 22.47 7.72 -8.32
C PRO A 359 22.83 9.13 -7.79
N PRO A 360 23.30 10.05 -8.66
CA PRO A 360 23.68 11.41 -8.22
C PRO A 360 22.57 12.22 -7.52
N ILE A 361 21.29 11.86 -7.72
CA ILE A 361 20.15 12.49 -7.04
C ILE A 361 20.00 12.07 -5.57
N ALA A 362 20.53 10.89 -5.20
CA ALA A 362 20.57 10.45 -3.81
C ALA A 362 21.66 11.22 -3.07
N ALA A 363 21.25 12.25 -2.32
CA ALA A 363 22.12 13.16 -1.60
C ALA A 363 21.85 13.15 -0.07
N GLY A 364 21.01 12.23 0.40
CA GLY A 364 20.75 12.02 1.81
C GLY A 364 21.90 11.31 2.54
N PRO A 365 21.75 11.08 3.85
CA PRO A 365 22.74 10.35 4.63
C PRO A 365 22.94 8.93 4.10
N ALA A 366 24.17 8.43 4.22
CA ALA A 366 24.46 7.01 4.05
C ALA A 366 23.78 6.21 5.17
N ASN A 367 23.25 5.04 4.82
CA ASN A 367 22.70 4.10 5.80
C ASN A 367 23.71 2.97 6.08
N PRO A 368 24.41 2.98 7.22
CA PRO A 368 25.43 1.98 7.54
C PRO A 368 24.88 0.56 7.64
N LEU A 369 23.60 0.43 7.98
CA LEU A 369 22.89 -0.85 8.08
C LEU A 369 22.44 -1.37 6.70
N LEU A 370 22.64 -0.57 5.64
CA LEU A 370 22.38 -0.89 4.25
C LEU A 370 23.63 -0.71 3.38
N GLY A 371 24.82 -1.01 3.91
CA GLY A 371 26.06 -0.99 3.13
C GLY A 371 26.51 0.41 2.69
N ASP A 372 26.11 1.45 3.41
CA ASP A 372 26.37 2.86 3.10
C ASP A 372 25.72 3.35 1.79
N ILE A 373 24.66 2.68 1.32
CA ILE A 373 23.81 3.19 0.24
C ILE A 373 23.15 4.49 0.71
N LEU A 374 23.18 5.51 -0.14
CA LEU A 374 22.69 6.84 0.19
C LEU A 374 21.15 6.85 0.17
N ALA A 375 20.55 7.43 1.21
CA ALA A 375 19.14 7.76 1.17
C ALA A 375 18.87 8.83 0.08
N LEU A 376 17.72 8.75 -0.55
CA LEU A 376 17.22 9.80 -1.45
C LEU A 376 16.81 11.05 -0.68
N GLY A 377 16.45 10.90 0.59
CA GLY A 377 15.86 11.96 1.42
C GLY A 377 14.35 12.12 1.21
N VAL A 378 13.72 11.16 0.53
CA VAL A 378 12.28 11.07 0.28
C VAL A 378 11.72 9.87 1.03
N VAL A 379 10.54 10.04 1.60
CA VAL A 379 9.78 8.97 2.23
C VAL A 379 8.50 8.70 1.45
N VAL A 380 8.15 7.42 1.34
CA VAL A 380 6.88 6.95 0.78
C VAL A 380 6.12 6.17 1.85
N ASN A 381 4.80 6.17 1.78
CA ASN A 381 3.94 5.32 2.59
C ASN A 381 3.44 4.19 1.70
N CYS A 382 3.95 2.98 1.92
CA CYS A 382 3.55 1.81 1.15
C CYS A 382 3.29 0.61 2.08
N PRO A 383 2.13 0.55 2.74
CA PRO A 383 1.76 -0.59 3.57
C PRO A 383 1.94 -1.92 2.85
N ASN A 384 2.62 -2.87 3.48
CA ASN A 384 2.70 -4.24 2.99
C ASN A 384 1.36 -4.96 3.21
N LEU A 385 0.97 -5.82 2.28
CA LEU A 385 -0.29 -6.56 2.34
C LEU A 385 -0.10 -8.07 2.33
N PHE A 386 1.02 -8.55 1.78
CA PHE A 386 1.29 -9.96 1.57
C PHE A 386 2.77 -10.22 1.38
N VAL A 387 3.24 -11.34 1.94
CA VAL A 387 4.53 -11.96 1.64
C VAL A 387 4.28 -13.41 1.24
N GLU A 388 4.82 -13.81 0.09
CA GLU A 388 4.84 -15.20 -0.35
C GLU A 388 5.92 -15.94 0.43
N LEU A 389 5.58 -16.40 1.64
CA LEU A 389 6.50 -17.24 2.40
C LEU A 389 6.80 -18.50 1.58
N GLY A 390 8.08 -18.79 1.34
CA GLY A 390 8.50 -20.07 0.80
C GLY A 390 7.92 -21.23 1.62
N GLU A 391 7.63 -22.36 0.96
CA GLU A 391 7.39 -23.60 1.70
C GLU A 391 8.64 -23.88 2.55
N GLU A 392 8.57 -23.66 3.87
CA GLU A 392 9.56 -24.23 4.77
C GLU A 392 9.49 -25.74 4.51
N ASP A 393 10.56 -26.30 3.93
CA ASP A 393 10.74 -27.75 3.88
C ASP A 393 10.65 -28.22 5.34
N ASP A 394 9.51 -28.80 5.71
CA ASP A 394 9.30 -29.55 6.95
C ASP A 394 10.27 -30.75 6.94
N GLU A 395 11.56 -30.51 7.22
CA GLU A 395 12.52 -31.58 7.48
C GLU A 395 12.21 -32.16 8.88
N GLU A 396 11.50 -33.30 8.86
CA GLU A 396 11.24 -34.23 9.99
C GLU A 396 12.50 -34.67 10.77
#